data_AF-A0A519NXC8-F1
#
_entry.id   AF-A0A519NXC8-F1
#
_cell.length_a   1.000
_cell.length_b   1.000
_cell.length_c   1.000
_cell.angle_alpha   90.00
_cell.angle_beta   90.00
_cell.angle_gamma   90.00
#
_symmetry.space_group_name_H-M   'P 1'
#
loop_
_entity.id
_entity.type
_entity.pdbx_description
1 polymer ?
#
loop_
_entity_poly.entity_id
_entity_poly.type
_entity_poly.pdbx_seq_one_letter_code
_entity_poly.pdbx_strand_id
1 'polypeptide(L)'
;TLQTLGEDETLLVQSGKPVGVFRTHADAPRVLIANSNLVPKWATWDHFNELDRKGLAMYGQMTAGSWIYIGTQGIVQGTYETFMEAGRQHHGGDWTGKWILTAGLGGMGGAQTLAATMAGASCLAVECQRSRIEMRLKTRYLDVMAETIDEALALIEDAKATGKAISVGLLGNAADVLPELVKRDVRPALVTDQTSAHDLINGYLPKGWTVAEWEDKRVSDPQAVAAAARQSIIDHVQAMLDFQAAGVPVVDYGNNIRQVAFDEGVTDAFDVPGFVPAYIRPLFCRGVGPFRWAALTGDPDDIRKTDAAMKRLFPDNAGLHRWLDMAGERIAFQGLPARICWIGLGDRHRAGLMFNEMVASGELSGPIVIG
;
A
#
# COMPACT_ATOMS: atom_id res chain seq x y z
N THR A 1 -7.28 21.90 -20.89
CA THR A 1 -7.25 20.87 -21.94
C THR A 1 -8.38 19.89 -21.84
N LEU A 2 -8.52 19.12 -20.74
CA LEU A 2 -9.61 18.11 -20.62
C LEU A 2 -11.03 18.67 -20.83
N GLN A 3 -11.31 19.89 -20.34
CA GLN A 3 -12.63 20.52 -20.49
C GLN A 3 -13.04 20.83 -21.94
N THR A 4 -12.10 20.82 -22.89
CA THR A 4 -12.32 21.20 -24.29
C THR A 4 -11.87 20.12 -25.27
N LEU A 5 -11.59 18.90 -24.79
CA LEU A 5 -11.13 17.79 -25.61
C LEU A 5 -12.31 17.18 -26.38
N GLY A 6 -12.18 17.02 -27.71
CA GLY A 6 -13.20 16.39 -28.55
C GLY A 6 -13.33 14.88 -28.33
N GLU A 7 -14.48 14.31 -28.71
CA GLU A 7 -14.76 12.87 -28.55
C GLU A 7 -13.85 11.97 -29.38
N ASP A 8 -13.33 12.46 -30.50
CA ASP A 8 -12.37 11.76 -31.35
C ASP A 8 -10.92 12.22 -31.13
N GLU A 9 -10.63 12.98 -30.08
CA GLU A 9 -9.28 13.46 -29.76
C GLU A 9 -8.62 12.67 -28.61
N THR A 10 -7.29 12.68 -28.58
CA THR A 10 -6.47 12.07 -27.53
C THR A 10 -5.44 13.08 -27.02
N LEU A 11 -5.42 13.31 -25.71
CA LEU A 11 -4.39 14.08 -25.00
C LEU A 11 -3.18 13.20 -24.69
N LEU A 12 -1.97 13.71 -24.94
CA LEU A 12 -0.72 13.12 -24.49
C LEU A 12 -0.20 13.83 -23.23
N VAL A 13 0.01 13.06 -22.16
CA VAL A 13 0.64 13.53 -20.92
C VAL A 13 2.01 12.88 -20.78
N GLN A 14 3.06 13.69 -20.79
CA GLN A 14 4.45 13.26 -20.59
C GLN A 14 4.90 13.73 -19.21
N SER A 15 5.19 12.78 -18.31
CA SER A 15 5.59 13.05 -16.91
C SER A 15 4.74 14.16 -16.26
N GLY A 16 3.42 13.98 -16.27
CA GLY A 16 2.47 14.94 -15.69
C GLY A 16 2.20 16.22 -16.50
N LYS A 17 2.89 16.43 -17.62
CA LYS A 17 2.74 17.63 -18.46
C LYS A 17 1.87 17.35 -19.68
N PRO A 18 0.83 18.15 -19.97
CA PRO A 18 0.05 18.02 -21.21
C PRO A 18 0.88 18.55 -22.39
N VAL A 19 1.35 17.66 -23.26
CA VAL A 19 2.33 18.01 -24.33
C VAL A 19 1.74 18.07 -25.74
N GLY A 20 0.54 17.51 -25.96
CA GLY A 20 -0.11 17.58 -27.27
C GLY A 20 -1.50 16.96 -27.26
N VAL A 21 -2.31 17.33 -28.25
CA VAL A 21 -3.63 16.75 -28.54
C VAL A 21 -3.65 16.37 -30.01
N PHE A 22 -4.08 15.14 -30.31
CA PHE A 22 -4.16 14.62 -31.67
C PHE A 22 -5.52 14.01 -31.94
N ARG A 23 -5.98 14.14 -33.18
CA ARG A 23 -7.18 13.44 -33.64
C ARG A 23 -6.90 11.94 -33.76
N THR A 24 -7.86 11.16 -33.30
CA THR A 24 -7.90 9.70 -33.23
C THR A 24 -9.30 9.22 -33.63
N HIS A 25 -10.02 8.51 -32.76
CA HIS A 25 -11.41 8.07 -32.95
C HIS A 25 -12.11 7.86 -31.60
N ALA A 26 -13.44 7.75 -31.58
CA ALA A 26 -14.24 7.65 -30.36
C ALA A 26 -13.86 6.45 -29.47
N ASP A 27 -13.50 5.32 -30.07
CA ASP A 27 -13.10 4.12 -29.31
C ASP A 27 -11.63 4.12 -28.83
N ALA A 28 -10.85 5.14 -29.18
CA ALA A 28 -9.48 5.29 -28.69
C ALA A 28 -9.46 5.84 -27.25
N PRO A 29 -8.39 5.62 -26.47
CA PRO A 29 -8.22 6.26 -25.17
C PRO A 29 -8.22 7.79 -25.30
N ARG A 30 -8.99 8.49 -24.45
CA ARG A 30 -9.00 9.98 -24.43
C ARG A 30 -7.69 10.59 -23.94
N VAL A 31 -6.93 9.86 -23.14
CA VAL A 31 -5.65 10.31 -22.58
C VAL A 31 -4.65 9.16 -22.63
N LEU A 32 -3.46 9.42 -23.15
CA LEU A 32 -2.31 8.52 -23.08
C LEU A 32 -1.24 9.16 -22.20
N ILE A 33 -0.70 8.37 -21.26
CA ILE A 33 0.19 8.87 -20.22
C ILE A 33 1.48 8.05 -20.23
N ALA A 34 2.62 8.75 -20.27
CA ALA A 34 3.95 8.17 -20.09
C ALA A 34 4.71 8.97 -19.04
N ASN A 35 4.82 8.42 -17.81
CA ASN A 35 5.46 9.09 -16.68
C ASN A 35 6.77 8.38 -16.30
N SER A 36 7.79 9.17 -15.94
CA SER A 36 9.02 8.69 -15.29
C SER A 36 9.88 7.69 -16.09
N ASN A 37 9.58 7.48 -17.38
CA ASN A 37 10.37 6.61 -18.25
C ASN A 37 11.74 7.24 -18.54
N LEU A 38 12.81 6.49 -18.26
CA LEU A 38 14.19 6.85 -18.56
C LEU A 38 14.86 5.71 -19.32
N VAL A 39 15.77 6.03 -20.24
CA VAL A 39 16.56 5.01 -20.94
C VAL A 39 17.35 4.20 -19.89
N PRO A 40 17.45 2.85 -19.97
CA PRO A 40 17.84 2.02 -18.82
C PRO A 40 19.15 2.41 -18.12
N LYS A 41 20.19 2.80 -18.86
CA LYS A 41 21.47 3.25 -18.28
C LYS A 41 21.32 4.49 -17.38
N TRP A 42 20.29 5.30 -17.59
CA TRP A 42 19.99 6.52 -16.86
C TRP A 42 18.79 6.38 -15.91
N ALA A 43 18.20 5.18 -15.79
CA ALA A 43 17.06 4.92 -14.91
C ALA A 43 17.51 4.81 -13.44
N THR A 44 18.03 5.92 -12.91
CA THR A 44 18.56 6.06 -11.54
C THR A 44 17.93 7.28 -10.87
N TRP A 45 17.88 7.27 -9.53
CA TRP A 45 17.38 8.40 -8.77
C TRP A 45 18.23 9.66 -8.95
N ASP A 46 19.56 9.54 -9.07
CA ASP A 46 20.43 10.70 -9.28
C ASP A 46 20.09 11.45 -10.57
N HIS A 47 19.93 10.72 -11.68
CA HIS A 47 19.56 11.33 -12.96
C HIS A 47 18.10 11.80 -12.96
N PHE A 48 17.19 11.06 -12.33
CA PHE A 48 15.81 11.51 -12.14
C PHE A 48 15.75 12.87 -11.40
N ASN A 49 16.49 13.01 -10.30
CA ASN A 49 16.54 14.23 -9.50
C ASN A 49 17.25 15.40 -10.21
N GLU A 50 18.20 15.10 -11.11
CA GLU A 50 18.80 16.09 -12.01
C GLU A 50 17.75 16.67 -12.97
N LEU A 51 16.91 15.80 -13.56
CA LEU A 51 15.83 16.21 -14.46
C LEU A 51 14.70 16.93 -13.74
N ASP A 52 14.32 16.48 -12.54
CA ASP A 52 13.27 17.10 -11.73
C ASP A 52 13.64 18.55 -11.37
N ARG A 53 14.89 18.80 -10.96
CA ARG A 53 15.41 20.15 -10.71
C ARG A 53 15.39 21.06 -11.94
N LYS A 54 15.39 20.49 -13.15
CA LYS A 54 15.23 21.22 -14.42
C LYS A 54 13.77 21.39 -14.83
N GLY A 55 12.81 20.89 -14.04
CA GLY A 55 11.38 20.85 -14.36
C GLY A 55 11.04 19.87 -15.49
N LEU A 56 11.85 18.82 -15.68
CA LEU A 56 11.75 17.85 -16.78
C LEU A 56 11.29 16.46 -16.33
N ALA A 57 11.09 16.24 -15.04
CA ALA A 57 10.63 14.97 -14.50
C ALA A 57 9.43 15.14 -13.55
N MET A 58 8.70 14.05 -13.38
CA MET A 58 7.67 13.87 -12.36
C MET A 58 7.65 12.39 -12.01
N TYR A 59 7.56 12.06 -10.73
CA TYR A 59 7.42 10.67 -10.29
C TYR A 59 5.95 10.26 -10.34
N GLY A 60 5.60 9.40 -11.29
CA GLY A 60 4.22 8.97 -11.49
C GLY A 60 3.72 7.93 -10.49
N GLN A 61 4.64 7.30 -9.74
CA GLN A 61 4.34 6.08 -8.98
C GLN A 61 3.60 5.08 -9.88
N MET A 62 2.55 4.43 -9.40
CA MET A 62 1.62 3.63 -10.20
C MET A 62 0.36 4.44 -10.48
N THR A 63 -0.41 4.77 -9.44
CA THR A 63 -1.76 5.34 -9.60
C THR A 63 -1.84 6.84 -9.39
N ALA A 64 -0.75 7.48 -8.96
CA ALA A 64 -0.70 8.92 -8.72
C ALA A 64 -0.71 9.68 -10.05
N GLY A 65 0.26 9.41 -10.92
CA GLY A 65 0.38 10.04 -12.23
C GLY A 65 -0.60 9.52 -13.28
N SER A 66 -1.37 8.46 -12.98
CA SER A 66 -2.38 7.87 -13.86
C SER A 66 -3.82 8.09 -13.38
N TRP A 67 -4.01 8.88 -12.31
CA TRP A 67 -5.30 9.37 -11.84
C TRP A 67 -6.32 8.29 -11.45
N ILE A 68 -5.88 7.22 -10.78
CA ILE A 68 -6.76 6.14 -10.28
C ILE A 68 -6.46 5.74 -8.82
N TYR A 69 -5.90 6.68 -8.06
CA TYR A 69 -5.68 6.52 -6.63
C TYR A 69 -6.99 6.75 -5.85
N ILE A 70 -7.39 5.79 -5.03
CA ILE A 70 -8.65 5.81 -4.25
C ILE A 70 -8.39 5.85 -2.74
N GLY A 71 -7.31 6.53 -2.35
CA GLY A 71 -6.85 6.55 -0.96
C GLY A 71 -6.20 5.22 -0.54
N THR A 72 -6.11 5.02 0.77
CA THR A 72 -5.52 3.84 1.39
C THR A 72 -6.24 2.55 0.98
N GLN A 73 -7.52 2.66 0.60
CA GLN A 73 -8.32 1.52 0.15
C GLN A 73 -7.72 0.82 -1.08
N GLY A 74 -6.98 1.53 -1.94
CA GLY A 74 -6.46 0.95 -3.19
C GLY A 74 -5.52 -0.24 -3.01
N ILE A 75 -4.93 -0.42 -1.82
CA ILE A 75 -4.02 -1.54 -1.50
C ILE A 75 -4.52 -2.45 -0.38
N VAL A 76 -5.53 -2.03 0.40
CA VAL A 76 -5.92 -2.74 1.63
C VAL A 76 -6.35 -4.17 1.37
N GLN A 77 -7.03 -4.46 0.25
CA GLN A 77 -7.33 -5.85 -0.09
C GLN A 77 -6.09 -6.67 -0.45
N GLY A 78 -5.13 -6.10 -1.18
CA GLY A 78 -3.88 -6.82 -1.49
C GLY A 78 -3.10 -7.17 -0.24
N THR A 79 -3.08 -6.26 0.73
CA THR A 79 -2.45 -6.50 2.04
C THR A 79 -3.23 -7.51 2.87
N TYR A 80 -4.56 -7.43 2.85
CA TYR A 80 -5.41 -8.43 3.49
C TYR A 80 -5.20 -9.83 2.89
N GLU A 81 -5.20 -9.98 1.57
CA GLU A 81 -4.94 -11.27 0.90
C GLU A 81 -3.53 -11.80 1.19
N THR A 82 -2.54 -10.91 1.29
CA THR A 82 -1.18 -11.30 1.70
C THR A 82 -1.18 -11.88 3.11
N PHE A 83 -1.80 -11.21 4.07
CA PHE A 83 -1.86 -11.69 5.45
C PHE A 83 -2.75 -12.92 5.62
N MET A 84 -3.85 -13.02 4.87
CA MET A 84 -4.67 -14.24 4.85
C MET A 84 -3.87 -15.44 4.36
N GLU A 85 -3.10 -15.27 3.28
CA GLU A 85 -2.29 -16.36 2.73
C GLU A 85 -1.09 -16.70 3.62
N ALA A 86 -0.40 -15.70 4.18
CA ALA A 86 0.64 -15.94 5.19
C ALA A 86 0.06 -16.69 6.40
N GLY A 87 -1.15 -16.34 6.84
CA GLY A 87 -1.85 -17.04 7.92
C GLY A 87 -2.13 -18.50 7.58
N ARG A 88 -2.58 -18.80 6.35
CA ARG A 88 -2.80 -20.19 5.89
C ARG A 88 -1.52 -21.01 5.89
N GLN A 89 -0.44 -20.45 5.35
CA GLN A 89 0.83 -21.18 5.20
C GLN A 89 1.54 -21.43 6.53
N HIS A 90 1.52 -20.45 7.44
CA HIS A 90 2.33 -20.50 8.67
C HIS A 90 1.54 -20.80 9.94
N HIS A 91 0.23 -20.52 9.95
CA HIS A 91 -0.62 -20.53 11.14
C HIS A 91 -1.95 -21.28 10.96
N GLY A 92 -2.08 -22.11 9.91
CA GLY A 92 -3.30 -22.87 9.62
C GLY A 92 -4.52 -22.02 9.25
N GLY A 93 -4.31 -20.74 8.96
CA GLY A 93 -5.36 -19.76 8.65
C GLY A 93 -5.93 -19.06 9.89
N ASP A 94 -5.42 -19.34 11.08
CA ASP A 94 -5.93 -18.79 12.34
C ASP A 94 -4.96 -17.77 12.97
N TRP A 95 -5.35 -16.50 12.87
CA TRP A 95 -4.64 -15.36 13.47
C TRP A 95 -4.98 -15.10 14.94
N THR A 96 -5.85 -15.90 15.58
CA THR A 96 -6.22 -15.71 16.99
C THR A 96 -4.99 -15.64 17.89
N GLY A 97 -4.90 -14.57 18.67
CA GLY A 97 -3.82 -14.28 19.62
C GLY A 97 -2.46 -13.99 18.99
N LYS A 98 -2.39 -13.83 17.67
CA LYS A 98 -1.16 -13.54 16.91
C LYS A 98 -1.14 -12.09 16.47
N TRP A 99 0.07 -11.59 16.22
CA TRP A 99 0.26 -10.22 15.76
C TRP A 99 1.37 -10.09 14.74
N ILE A 100 1.25 -9.07 13.90
CA ILE A 100 2.17 -8.75 12.81
C ILE A 100 2.97 -7.52 13.19
N LEU A 101 4.29 -7.57 13.01
CA LEU A 101 5.18 -6.42 13.16
C LEU A 101 5.47 -5.82 11.78
N THR A 102 5.35 -4.50 11.68
CA THR A 102 5.71 -3.76 10.46
C THR A 102 6.14 -2.33 10.76
N ALA A 103 6.52 -1.59 9.72
CA ALA A 103 6.74 -0.15 9.77
C ALA A 103 6.17 0.57 8.53
N GLY A 104 6.02 1.89 8.67
CA GLY A 104 5.49 2.79 7.67
C GLY A 104 3.96 2.88 7.68
N LEU A 105 3.44 4.03 8.14
CA LEU A 105 2.02 4.39 8.08
C LEU A 105 1.79 5.51 7.06
N GLY A 106 2.41 5.35 5.88
CA GLY A 106 2.21 6.21 4.71
C GLY A 106 0.83 6.04 4.06
N GLY A 107 0.63 6.59 2.85
CA GLY A 107 -0.66 6.49 2.13
C GLY A 107 -1.08 5.03 1.91
N MET A 108 -0.11 4.22 1.45
CA MET A 108 -0.25 2.77 1.27
C MET A 108 0.04 2.00 2.56
N GLY A 109 1.13 2.37 3.26
CA GLY A 109 1.55 1.84 4.57
C GLY A 109 0.46 1.75 5.63
N GLY A 110 -0.42 2.76 5.67
CA GLY A 110 -1.54 2.80 6.61
C GLY A 110 -2.59 1.71 6.38
N ALA A 111 -2.56 0.98 5.26
CA ALA A 111 -3.47 -0.13 5.03
C ALA A 111 -3.10 -1.38 5.83
N GLN A 112 -1.84 -1.52 6.27
CA GLN A 112 -1.33 -2.73 6.94
C GLN A 112 -2.09 -3.03 8.23
N THR A 113 -2.34 -2.01 9.03
CA THR A 113 -3.03 -2.10 10.33
C THR A 113 -4.49 -2.55 10.18
N LEU A 114 -5.21 -1.98 9.21
CA LEU A 114 -6.59 -2.40 8.93
C LEU A 114 -6.64 -3.80 8.29
N ALA A 115 -5.76 -4.08 7.34
CA ALA A 115 -5.68 -5.39 6.69
C ALA A 115 -5.39 -6.52 7.69
N ALA A 116 -4.47 -6.30 8.63
CA ALA A 116 -4.14 -7.26 9.67
C ALA A 116 -5.34 -7.54 10.59
N THR A 117 -6.01 -6.50 11.09
CA THR A 117 -7.18 -6.68 11.96
C THR A 117 -8.38 -7.27 11.23
N MET A 118 -8.55 -7.01 9.93
CA MET A 118 -9.54 -7.69 9.09
C MET A 118 -9.20 -9.17 8.86
N ALA A 119 -7.91 -9.52 8.81
CA ALA A 119 -7.46 -10.93 8.77
C ALA A 119 -7.57 -11.63 10.14
N GLY A 120 -7.81 -10.88 11.23
CA GLY A 120 -7.93 -11.39 12.59
C GLY A 120 -6.64 -11.34 13.41
N ALA A 121 -5.58 -10.72 12.89
CA ALA A 121 -4.32 -10.52 13.62
C ALA A 121 -4.27 -9.13 14.25
N SER A 122 -3.67 -9.02 15.44
CA SER A 122 -3.22 -7.71 15.92
C SER A 122 -2.05 -7.20 15.07
N CYS A 123 -1.79 -5.90 15.08
CA CYS A 123 -0.71 -5.32 14.28
C CYS A 123 0.02 -4.25 15.07
N LEU A 124 1.35 -4.31 15.11
CA LEU A 124 2.21 -3.25 15.63
C LEU A 124 2.95 -2.63 14.45
N ALA A 125 2.63 -1.37 14.14
CA ALA A 125 3.22 -0.63 13.03
C ALA A 125 4.05 0.55 13.54
N VAL A 126 5.36 0.54 13.29
CA VAL A 126 6.27 1.62 13.66
C VAL A 126 6.16 2.77 12.66
N GLU A 127 6.02 4.01 13.13
CA GLU A 127 5.97 5.21 12.28
C GLU A 127 6.70 6.37 12.95
N CYS A 128 7.54 7.06 12.20
CA CYS A 128 8.37 8.14 12.71
C CYS A 128 7.67 9.50 12.80
N GLN A 129 6.65 9.72 11.97
CA GLN A 129 5.90 10.98 11.92
C GLN A 129 4.56 10.84 12.64
N ARG A 130 4.41 11.51 13.79
CA ARG A 130 3.14 11.55 14.57
C ARG A 130 1.94 11.92 13.70
N SER A 131 2.08 12.91 12.83
CA SER A 131 1.00 13.35 11.92
C SER A 131 0.49 12.23 10.99
N ARG A 132 1.34 11.25 10.66
CA ARG A 132 0.94 10.08 9.88
C ARG A 132 0.09 9.15 10.72
N ILE A 133 0.49 8.85 11.96
CA ILE A 133 -0.30 8.05 12.91
C ILE A 133 -1.68 8.68 13.13
N GLU A 134 -1.73 9.96 13.48
CA GLU A 134 -2.97 10.72 13.73
C GLU A 134 -3.93 10.67 12.54
N MET A 135 -3.41 10.77 11.33
CA MET A 135 -4.22 10.66 10.12
C MET A 135 -4.85 9.26 9.97
N ARG A 136 -4.19 8.18 10.43
CA ARG A 136 -4.72 6.80 10.31
C ARG A 136 -5.74 6.52 11.41
N LEU A 137 -5.56 7.10 12.60
CA LEU A 137 -6.61 7.15 13.62
C LEU A 137 -7.86 7.86 13.05
N LYS A 138 -7.68 9.04 12.46
CA LYS A 138 -8.78 9.82 11.86
C LYS A 138 -9.52 9.07 10.76
N THR A 139 -8.81 8.33 9.90
CA THR A 139 -9.42 7.56 8.81
C THR A 139 -9.89 6.17 9.23
N ARG A 140 -9.78 5.80 10.52
CA ARG A 140 -10.13 4.48 11.08
C ARG A 140 -9.33 3.31 10.50
N TYR A 141 -8.11 3.60 10.03
CA TYR A 141 -7.16 2.58 9.59
C TYR A 141 -6.24 2.11 10.73
N LEU A 142 -6.24 2.82 11.86
CA LEU A 142 -5.50 2.48 13.06
C LEU A 142 -6.42 2.63 14.27
N ASP A 143 -6.30 1.74 15.27
CA ASP A 143 -7.13 1.78 16.47
C ASP A 143 -6.52 2.66 17.58
N VAL A 144 -5.23 2.46 17.88
CA VAL A 144 -4.56 3.14 18.99
C VAL A 144 -3.12 3.53 18.64
N MET A 145 -2.60 4.54 19.33
CA MET A 145 -1.21 4.97 19.25
C MET A 145 -0.50 4.65 20.56
N ALA A 146 0.77 4.26 20.47
CA ALA A 146 1.70 4.13 21.60
C ALA A 146 2.95 4.98 21.35
N GLU A 147 3.58 5.44 22.43
CA GLU A 147 4.80 6.26 22.37
C GLU A 147 6.05 5.51 22.84
N THR A 148 5.88 4.33 23.42
CA THR A 148 6.98 3.48 23.88
C THR A 148 6.77 2.02 23.47
N ILE A 149 7.88 1.28 23.34
CA ILE A 149 7.84 -0.16 23.05
C ILE A 149 7.05 -0.90 24.14
N ASP A 150 7.25 -0.54 25.41
CA ASP A 150 6.60 -1.22 26.55
C ASP A 150 5.08 -1.04 26.53
N GLU A 151 4.61 0.20 26.28
CA GLU A 151 3.18 0.48 26.10
C GLU A 151 2.60 -0.30 24.91
N ALA A 152 3.30 -0.29 23.78
CA ALA A 152 2.85 -0.99 22.58
C ALA A 152 2.72 -2.50 22.81
N LEU A 153 3.70 -3.13 23.46
CA LEU A 153 3.66 -4.55 23.78
C LEU A 153 2.58 -4.89 24.81
N ALA A 154 2.35 -4.02 25.80
CA ALA A 154 1.27 -4.21 26.77
C ALA A 154 -0.11 -4.21 26.09
N LEU A 155 -0.35 -3.32 25.12
CA LEU A 155 -1.57 -3.28 24.32
C LEU A 155 -1.76 -4.56 23.49
N ILE A 156 -0.68 -5.08 22.90
CA ILE A 156 -0.72 -6.34 22.12
C ILE A 156 -1.03 -7.54 23.03
N GLU A 157 -0.46 -7.61 24.24
CA GLU A 157 -0.76 -8.69 25.18
C GLU A 157 -2.19 -8.62 25.73
N ASP A 158 -2.73 -7.42 25.98
CA ASP A 158 -4.15 -7.25 26.36
C ASP A 158 -5.10 -7.70 25.24
N ALA A 159 -4.80 -7.33 23.99
CA ALA A 159 -5.54 -7.77 22.80
C ALA A 159 -5.54 -9.31 22.65
N LYS A 160 -4.40 -9.93 22.92
CA LYS A 160 -4.26 -11.39 22.93
C LYS A 160 -5.07 -12.04 24.06
N ALA A 161 -5.04 -11.47 25.27
CA ALA A 161 -5.82 -11.97 26.41
C ALA A 161 -7.34 -11.86 26.21
N THR A 162 -7.79 -10.81 25.53
CA THR A 162 -9.21 -10.56 25.23
C THR A 162 -9.70 -11.22 23.94
N GLY A 163 -8.80 -11.76 23.12
CA GLY A 163 -9.11 -12.35 21.82
C GLY A 163 -9.55 -11.33 20.76
N LYS A 164 -9.36 -10.03 21.00
CA LYS A 164 -9.74 -8.96 20.09
C LYS A 164 -8.52 -8.44 19.35
N ALA A 165 -8.47 -8.67 18.04
CA ALA A 165 -7.43 -8.08 17.18
C ALA A 165 -7.49 -6.55 17.21
N ILE A 166 -6.35 -5.91 17.49
CA ILE A 166 -6.20 -4.45 17.46
C ILE A 166 -4.98 -4.04 16.64
N SER A 167 -4.97 -2.80 16.17
CA SER A 167 -3.83 -2.18 15.54
C SER A 167 -3.24 -1.06 16.38
N VAL A 168 -1.92 -1.13 16.61
CA VAL A 168 -1.13 -0.20 17.42
C VAL A 168 -0.11 0.50 16.53
N GLY A 169 -0.18 1.83 16.46
CA GLY A 169 0.83 2.65 15.80
C GLY A 169 1.85 3.12 16.83
N LEU A 170 3.09 2.65 16.73
CA LEU A 170 4.16 3.04 17.64
C LEU A 170 4.96 4.20 17.04
N LEU A 171 4.98 5.34 17.73
CA LEU A 171 5.83 6.46 17.36
C LEU A 171 7.30 6.10 17.59
N GLY A 172 8.08 5.98 16.51
CA GLY A 172 9.49 5.62 16.60
C GLY A 172 10.15 5.42 15.24
N ASN A 173 11.46 5.14 15.23
CA ASN A 173 12.19 4.77 14.03
C ASN A 173 12.29 3.23 13.93
N ALA A 174 11.94 2.67 12.78
CA ALA A 174 11.99 1.24 12.54
C ALA A 174 13.41 0.66 12.73
N ALA A 175 14.45 1.39 12.32
CA ALA A 175 15.85 1.01 12.49
C ALA A 175 16.34 1.03 13.95
N ASP A 176 15.54 1.57 14.88
CA ASP A 176 15.75 1.50 16.32
C ASP A 176 14.88 0.41 16.96
N VAL A 177 13.58 0.43 16.62
CA VAL A 177 12.58 -0.43 17.27
C VAL A 177 12.75 -1.90 16.90
N LEU A 178 12.97 -2.24 15.63
CA LEU A 178 13.05 -3.65 15.24
C LEU A 178 14.27 -4.34 15.86
N PRO A 179 15.50 -3.78 15.79
CA PRO A 179 16.64 -4.35 16.51
C PRO A 179 16.43 -4.46 18.02
N GLU A 180 15.73 -3.51 18.63
CA GLU A 180 15.42 -3.57 20.07
C GLU A 180 14.44 -4.69 20.40
N LEU A 181 13.41 -4.92 19.57
CA LEU A 181 12.49 -6.05 19.73
C LEU A 181 13.20 -7.41 19.58
N VAL A 182 14.16 -7.52 18.66
CA VAL A 182 15.02 -8.72 18.53
C VAL A 182 15.82 -8.95 19.82
N LYS A 183 16.49 -7.92 20.35
CA LYS A 183 17.27 -8.01 21.60
C LYS A 183 16.44 -8.44 22.81
N ARG A 184 15.17 -8.00 22.85
CA ARG A 184 14.21 -8.35 23.91
C ARG A 184 13.58 -9.72 23.76
N ASP A 185 14.00 -10.48 22.74
CA ASP A 185 13.46 -11.80 22.43
C ASP A 185 11.95 -11.81 22.11
N VAL A 186 11.42 -10.68 21.62
CA VAL A 186 10.02 -10.57 21.23
C VAL A 186 9.80 -11.37 19.93
N ARG A 187 8.66 -12.07 19.81
CA ARG A 187 8.35 -12.92 18.64
C ARG A 187 6.98 -12.60 18.05
N PRO A 188 6.89 -11.65 17.09
CA PRO A 188 5.69 -11.51 16.27
C PRO A 188 5.46 -12.78 15.44
N ALA A 189 4.24 -12.95 14.93
CA ALA A 189 3.86 -14.09 14.10
C ALA A 189 4.17 -13.89 12.61
N LEU A 190 4.46 -12.65 12.21
CA LEU A 190 4.94 -12.26 10.88
C LEU A 190 5.66 -10.90 11.00
N VAL A 191 6.75 -10.73 10.27
CA VAL A 191 7.45 -9.44 10.12
C VAL A 191 7.44 -9.01 8.66
N THR A 192 7.19 -7.73 8.42
CA THR A 192 7.25 -7.11 7.10
C THR A 192 7.64 -5.63 7.22
N ASP A 193 7.83 -4.94 6.10
CA ASP A 193 8.06 -3.49 6.09
C ASP A 193 7.34 -2.80 4.91
N GLN A 194 6.85 -1.58 5.14
CA GLN A 194 6.30 -0.71 4.11
C GLN A 194 6.70 0.77 4.31
N THR A 195 7.87 1.02 4.91
CA THR A 195 8.52 2.34 4.79
C THR A 195 8.77 2.68 3.32
N SER A 196 9.02 3.95 2.99
CA SER A 196 9.31 4.35 1.61
C SER A 196 10.80 4.17 1.28
N ALA A 197 11.37 2.98 1.54
CA ALA A 197 12.78 2.66 1.28
C ALA A 197 13.19 2.78 -0.20
N HIS A 198 12.23 2.83 -1.12
CA HIS A 198 12.46 3.05 -2.55
C HIS A 198 12.93 4.47 -2.88
N ASP A 199 12.71 5.45 -1.99
CA ASP A 199 13.19 6.83 -2.11
C ASP A 199 13.95 7.20 -0.82
N LEU A 200 15.27 7.09 -0.87
CA LEU A 200 16.14 7.25 0.29
C LEU A 200 16.17 8.68 0.83
N ILE A 201 15.91 9.67 -0.02
CA ILE A 201 15.95 11.08 0.37
C ILE A 201 14.64 11.45 1.04
N ASN A 202 13.51 11.12 0.40
CA ASN A 202 12.19 11.60 0.85
C ASN A 202 11.39 10.59 1.67
N GLY A 203 11.82 9.32 1.72
CA GLY A 203 11.00 8.21 2.17
C GLY A 203 11.45 7.47 3.43
N TYR A 204 12.72 7.59 3.85
CA TYR A 204 13.25 6.84 4.99
C TYR A 204 13.99 7.76 5.97
N LEU A 205 13.51 7.84 7.22
CA LEU A 205 14.14 8.62 8.27
C LEU A 205 15.42 7.94 8.78
N PRO A 206 16.60 8.56 8.70
CA PRO A 206 17.80 7.99 9.29
C PRO A 206 17.70 7.83 10.81
N LYS A 207 18.29 6.75 11.32
CA LYS A 207 18.39 6.45 12.75
C LYS A 207 19.13 7.57 13.49
N GLY A 208 18.63 7.90 14.69
CA GLY A 208 19.18 8.98 15.52
C GLY A 208 18.87 10.39 15.04
N TRP A 209 18.14 10.56 13.94
CA TRP A 209 17.70 11.88 13.45
C TRP A 209 16.26 12.15 13.87
N THR A 210 15.97 13.41 14.13
CA THR A 210 14.59 13.89 14.25
C THR A 210 13.96 14.08 12.88
N VAL A 211 12.63 14.08 12.82
CA VAL A 211 11.90 14.41 11.59
C VAL A 211 12.33 15.78 11.07
N ALA A 212 12.38 16.80 11.92
CA ALA A 212 12.75 18.17 11.51
C ALA A 212 14.15 18.25 10.88
N GLU A 213 15.15 17.58 11.46
CA GLU A 213 16.50 17.51 10.90
C GLU A 213 16.52 16.80 9.53
N TRP A 214 15.77 15.71 9.41
CA TRP A 214 15.62 15.02 8.12
C TRP A 214 14.97 15.95 7.09
N GLU A 215 13.92 16.68 7.46
CA GLU A 215 13.24 17.58 6.54
C GLU A 215 14.14 18.69 6.00
N ASP A 216 14.96 19.29 6.85
CA ASP A 216 15.94 20.31 6.47
C ASP A 216 17.04 19.72 5.57
N LYS A 217 17.62 18.58 5.96
CA LYS A 217 18.73 17.95 5.23
C LYS A 217 18.35 17.41 3.86
N ARG A 218 17.08 17.08 3.62
CA ARG A 218 16.60 16.75 2.26
C ARG A 218 16.87 17.87 1.26
N VAL A 219 16.84 19.12 1.72
CA VAL A 219 17.08 20.31 0.90
C VAL A 219 18.56 20.68 0.91
N SER A 220 19.17 20.74 2.10
CA SER A 220 20.53 21.25 2.27
C SER A 220 21.62 20.26 1.85
N ASP A 221 21.43 18.96 2.08
CA ASP A 221 22.40 17.90 1.74
C ASP A 221 21.71 16.53 1.47
N PRO A 222 21.01 16.39 0.33
CA PRO A 222 20.27 15.16 0.01
C PRO A 222 21.17 13.93 -0.11
N GLN A 223 22.45 14.08 -0.45
CA GLN A 223 23.37 12.95 -0.56
C GLN A 223 23.75 12.40 0.82
N ALA A 224 23.95 13.28 1.81
CA ALA A 224 24.13 12.86 3.19
C ALA A 224 22.88 12.16 3.76
N VAL A 225 21.67 12.64 3.40
CA VAL A 225 20.42 11.94 3.77
C VAL A 225 20.39 10.54 3.19
N ALA A 226 20.64 10.40 1.89
CA ALA A 226 20.61 9.10 1.23
C ALA A 226 21.64 8.14 1.86
N ALA A 227 22.86 8.60 2.12
CA ALA A 227 23.88 7.79 2.79
C ALA A 227 23.44 7.35 4.20
N ALA A 228 22.91 8.26 5.02
CA ALA A 228 22.47 7.94 6.37
C ALA A 228 21.23 7.01 6.38
N ALA A 229 20.32 7.17 5.42
CA ALA A 229 19.16 6.30 5.24
C ALA A 229 19.60 4.87 4.88
N ARG A 230 20.55 4.71 3.95
CA ARG A 230 21.13 3.40 3.60
C ARG A 230 21.70 2.68 4.82
N GLN A 231 22.51 3.37 5.62
CA GLN A 231 23.08 2.80 6.85
C GLN A 231 22.00 2.38 7.86
N SER A 232 20.90 3.13 7.95
CA SER A 232 19.77 2.78 8.82
C SER A 232 18.95 1.59 8.29
N ILE A 233 18.91 1.42 6.97
CA ILE A 233 18.24 0.28 6.31
C ILE A 233 19.03 -1.02 6.55
N ILE A 234 20.37 -0.97 6.63
CA ILE A 234 21.19 -2.13 7.01
C ILE A 234 20.73 -2.69 8.36
N ASP A 235 20.66 -1.84 9.39
CA ASP A 235 20.20 -2.23 10.74
C ASP A 235 18.77 -2.81 10.73
N HIS A 236 17.88 -2.20 9.94
CA HIS A 236 16.50 -2.65 9.81
C HIS A 236 16.42 -4.04 9.15
N VAL A 237 17.08 -4.24 8.01
CA VAL A 237 17.07 -5.52 7.30
C VAL A 237 17.80 -6.59 8.10
N GLN A 238 18.87 -6.26 8.81
CA GLN A 238 19.51 -7.20 9.72
C GLN A 238 18.53 -7.67 10.81
N ALA A 239 17.75 -6.78 11.42
CA ALA A 239 16.72 -7.20 12.38
C ALA A 239 15.63 -8.08 11.74
N MET A 240 15.26 -7.82 10.49
CA MET A 240 14.36 -8.69 9.74
C MET A 240 14.96 -10.10 9.54
N LEU A 241 16.24 -10.20 9.18
CA LEU A 241 16.96 -11.47 9.06
C LEU A 241 17.10 -12.18 10.42
N ASP A 242 17.34 -11.44 11.50
CA ASP A 242 17.45 -12.00 12.85
C ASP A 242 16.10 -12.59 13.31
N PHE A 243 14.98 -11.93 13.01
CA PHE A 243 13.64 -12.52 13.22
C PHE A 243 13.44 -13.79 12.40
N GLN A 244 13.88 -13.80 11.15
CA GLN A 244 13.80 -14.98 10.28
C GLN A 244 14.63 -16.15 10.82
N ALA A 245 15.86 -15.89 11.25
CA ALA A 245 16.75 -16.86 11.88
C ALA A 245 16.15 -17.41 13.19
N ALA A 246 15.38 -16.59 13.90
CA ALA A 246 14.63 -16.99 15.08
C ALA A 246 13.30 -17.72 14.79
N GLY A 247 13.03 -18.06 13.52
CA GLY A 247 11.88 -18.85 13.09
C GLY A 247 10.60 -18.06 12.82
N VAL A 248 10.66 -16.72 12.83
CA VAL A 248 9.51 -15.88 12.48
C VAL A 248 9.38 -15.79 10.95
N PRO A 249 8.20 -15.99 10.35
CA PRO A 249 7.99 -15.68 8.95
C PRO A 249 8.29 -14.20 8.66
N VAL A 250 9.14 -13.93 7.67
CA VAL A 250 9.51 -12.56 7.27
C VAL A 250 9.29 -12.40 5.77
N VAL A 251 8.77 -11.23 5.37
CA VAL A 251 8.49 -10.94 3.96
C VAL A 251 8.76 -9.47 3.64
N ASP A 252 9.24 -9.21 2.43
CA ASP A 252 9.35 -7.87 1.86
C ASP A 252 8.05 -7.49 1.14
N TYR A 253 7.54 -6.29 1.44
CA TYR A 253 6.28 -5.79 0.90
C TYR A 253 6.46 -4.79 -0.25
N GLY A 254 7.48 -5.01 -1.09
CA GLY A 254 7.60 -4.33 -2.38
C GLY A 254 8.05 -2.87 -2.30
N ASN A 255 8.83 -2.50 -1.29
CA ASN A 255 9.41 -1.16 -1.14
C ASN A 255 10.92 -1.11 -1.47
N ASN A 256 11.48 -2.22 -1.95
CA ASN A 256 12.88 -2.35 -2.37
C ASN A 256 13.91 -2.30 -1.22
N ILE A 257 13.49 -2.43 0.04
CA ILE A 257 14.38 -2.32 1.20
C ILE A 257 15.53 -3.35 1.17
N ARG A 258 15.27 -4.56 0.70
CA ARG A 258 16.29 -5.62 0.57
C ARG A 258 17.38 -5.27 -0.43
N GLN A 259 17.03 -4.66 -1.56
CA GLN A 259 18.02 -4.24 -2.56
C GLN A 259 18.91 -3.14 -1.98
N VAL A 260 18.34 -2.18 -1.25
CA VAL A 260 19.11 -1.12 -0.60
C VAL A 260 20.11 -1.70 0.39
N ALA A 261 19.70 -2.64 1.24
CA ALA A 261 20.62 -3.31 2.16
C ALA A 261 21.68 -4.16 1.44
N PHE A 262 21.28 -4.87 0.37
CA PHE A 262 22.20 -5.67 -0.44
C PHE A 262 23.29 -4.83 -1.10
N ASP A 263 22.93 -3.67 -1.66
CA ASP A 263 23.86 -2.73 -2.29
C ASP A 263 24.89 -2.19 -1.28
N GLU A 264 24.56 -2.20 0.02
CA GLU A 264 25.44 -1.79 1.12
C GLU A 264 26.18 -2.97 1.78
N GLY A 265 26.07 -4.18 1.23
CA GLY A 265 26.86 -5.34 1.64
C GLY A 265 26.14 -6.38 2.52
N VAL A 266 24.83 -6.25 2.75
CA VAL A 266 24.03 -7.31 3.40
C VAL A 266 23.74 -8.40 2.38
N THR A 267 24.69 -9.33 2.19
CA THR A 267 24.68 -10.29 1.08
C THR A 267 23.52 -11.30 1.12
N ASP A 268 22.94 -11.52 2.30
CA ASP A 268 21.80 -12.38 2.59
C ASP A 268 20.47 -11.61 2.68
N ALA A 269 20.43 -10.31 2.34
CA ALA A 269 19.19 -9.51 2.38
C ALA A 269 18.02 -10.11 1.56
N PHE A 270 18.32 -10.91 0.53
CA PHE A 270 17.33 -11.58 -0.31
C PHE A 270 16.86 -12.94 0.21
N ASP A 271 17.38 -13.42 1.34
CA ASP A 271 16.82 -14.57 2.07
C ASP A 271 15.42 -14.26 2.59
N VAL A 272 15.11 -12.97 2.79
CA VAL A 272 13.73 -12.49 2.95
C VAL A 272 13.02 -12.50 1.59
N PRO A 273 11.97 -13.32 1.39
CA PRO A 273 11.25 -13.38 0.13
C PRO A 273 10.37 -12.14 -0.08
N GLY A 274 10.07 -11.81 -1.34
CA GLY A 274 9.04 -10.83 -1.66
C GLY A 274 7.63 -11.40 -1.51
N PHE A 275 6.65 -10.58 -1.12
CA PHE A 275 5.27 -11.04 -0.90
C PHE A 275 4.60 -11.62 -2.15
N VAL A 276 4.98 -11.16 -3.35
CA VAL A 276 4.43 -11.69 -4.60
C VAL A 276 4.80 -13.16 -4.80
N PRO A 277 6.09 -13.55 -4.88
CA PRO A 277 6.46 -14.96 -4.99
C PRO A 277 5.97 -15.80 -3.79
N ALA A 278 5.96 -15.23 -2.57
CA ALA A 278 5.59 -15.97 -1.37
C ALA A 278 4.08 -16.26 -1.29
N TYR A 279 3.23 -15.29 -1.64
CA TYR A 279 1.80 -15.32 -1.28
C TYR A 279 0.87 -14.99 -2.45
N ILE A 280 1.19 -13.97 -3.26
CA ILE A 280 0.19 -13.39 -4.19
C ILE A 280 0.23 -14.00 -5.61
N ARG A 281 1.36 -14.56 -6.06
CA ARG A 281 1.51 -15.07 -7.44
C ARG A 281 0.41 -16.06 -7.87
N PRO A 282 -0.11 -16.98 -7.03
CA PRO A 282 -1.22 -17.84 -7.41
C PRO A 282 -2.52 -17.09 -7.77
N LEU A 283 -2.77 -15.92 -7.19
CA LEU A 283 -3.87 -15.05 -7.58
C LEU A 283 -3.63 -14.47 -8.99
N PHE A 284 -2.41 -13.98 -9.23
CA PHE A 284 -2.03 -13.42 -10.53
C PHE A 284 -2.12 -14.44 -11.67
N CYS A 285 -1.78 -15.72 -11.43
CA CYS A 285 -1.93 -16.78 -12.43
C CYS A 285 -3.37 -16.99 -12.92
N ARG A 286 -4.38 -16.51 -12.18
CA ARG A 286 -5.81 -16.56 -12.54
C ARG A 286 -6.33 -15.20 -13.02
N GLY A 287 -5.44 -14.24 -13.25
CA GLY A 287 -5.80 -12.86 -13.59
C GLY A 287 -6.48 -12.10 -12.43
N VAL A 288 -6.44 -12.62 -11.21
CA VAL A 288 -6.97 -11.92 -10.02
C VAL A 288 -5.99 -10.81 -9.66
N GLY A 289 -6.50 -9.63 -9.34
CA GLY A 289 -5.66 -8.47 -8.99
C GLY A 289 -6.51 -7.29 -8.55
N PRO A 290 -5.89 -6.11 -8.33
CA PRO A 290 -6.49 -4.97 -7.64
C PRO A 290 -7.48 -4.17 -8.50
N PHE A 291 -8.49 -4.86 -9.02
CA PHE A 291 -9.62 -4.28 -9.75
C PHE A 291 -10.42 -3.36 -8.83
N ARG A 292 -10.71 -2.16 -9.32
CA ARG A 292 -11.37 -1.10 -8.54
C ARG A 292 -12.35 -0.32 -9.37
N TRP A 293 -13.25 0.38 -8.69
CA TRP A 293 -14.12 1.36 -9.31
C TRP A 293 -14.43 2.55 -8.39
N ALA A 294 -14.84 3.66 -8.99
CA ALA A 294 -15.21 4.89 -8.28
C ALA A 294 -16.47 5.52 -8.90
N ALA A 295 -17.36 6.03 -8.04
CA ALA A 295 -18.57 6.73 -8.45
C ALA A 295 -18.29 8.20 -8.76
N LEU A 296 -18.43 8.62 -10.03
CA LEU A 296 -18.13 9.99 -10.44
C LEU A 296 -19.12 11.03 -9.89
N THR A 297 -20.30 10.59 -9.49
CA THR A 297 -21.33 11.42 -8.86
C THR A 297 -20.98 11.84 -7.44
N GLY A 298 -20.06 11.11 -6.79
CA GLY A 298 -19.75 11.30 -5.38
C GLY A 298 -20.75 10.64 -4.43
N ASP A 299 -21.78 9.94 -4.93
CA ASP A 299 -22.80 9.29 -4.10
C ASP A 299 -22.28 7.96 -3.52
N PRO A 300 -22.15 7.82 -2.18
CA PRO A 300 -21.73 6.56 -1.58
C PRO A 300 -22.74 5.42 -1.78
N ASP A 301 -23.99 5.73 -2.08
CA ASP A 301 -25.02 4.72 -2.32
C ASP A 301 -24.78 3.93 -3.62
N ASP A 302 -24.17 4.56 -4.63
CA ASP A 302 -23.75 3.86 -5.84
C ASP A 302 -22.72 2.75 -5.53
N ILE A 303 -21.83 2.98 -4.56
CA ILE A 303 -20.91 1.93 -4.10
C ILE A 303 -21.65 0.83 -3.35
N ARG A 304 -22.64 1.15 -2.51
CA ARG A 304 -23.44 0.12 -1.82
C ARG A 304 -24.24 -0.74 -2.80
N LYS A 305 -24.82 -0.12 -3.83
CA LYS A 305 -25.54 -0.83 -4.90
C LYS A 305 -24.60 -1.73 -5.70
N THR A 306 -23.42 -1.25 -6.07
CA THR A 306 -22.42 -2.07 -6.76
C THR A 306 -21.90 -3.21 -5.88
N ASP A 307 -21.69 -2.99 -4.57
CA ASP A 307 -21.34 -4.06 -3.61
C ASP A 307 -22.43 -5.15 -3.59
N ALA A 308 -23.71 -4.76 -3.50
CA ALA A 308 -24.83 -5.70 -3.54
C ALA A 308 -24.93 -6.44 -4.89
N ALA A 309 -24.72 -5.74 -6.00
CA ALA A 309 -24.74 -6.31 -7.34
C ALA A 309 -23.59 -7.33 -7.55
N MET A 310 -22.40 -7.04 -7.03
CA MET A 310 -21.27 -7.97 -7.03
C MET A 310 -21.60 -9.27 -6.29
N LYS A 311 -22.27 -9.19 -5.13
CA LYS A 311 -22.72 -10.38 -4.40
C LYS A 311 -23.75 -11.20 -5.18
N ARG A 312 -24.67 -10.55 -5.89
CA ARG A 312 -25.64 -11.21 -6.78
C ARG A 312 -24.96 -11.88 -7.98
N LEU A 313 -23.95 -11.24 -8.55
CA LEU A 313 -23.22 -11.75 -9.71
C LEU A 313 -22.32 -12.95 -9.38
N PHE A 314 -21.81 -13.00 -8.14
CA PHE A 314 -20.92 -14.04 -7.64
C PHE A 314 -21.49 -14.69 -6.37
N PRO A 315 -22.64 -15.39 -6.44
CA PRO A 315 -23.35 -15.87 -5.26
C PRO A 315 -22.54 -16.90 -4.45
N ASP A 316 -21.73 -17.72 -5.11
CA ASP A 316 -20.96 -18.79 -4.47
C ASP A 316 -19.57 -18.34 -3.96
N ASN A 317 -19.19 -17.08 -4.19
CA ASN A 317 -17.89 -16.57 -3.79
C ASN A 317 -17.90 -16.03 -2.34
N ALA A 318 -17.88 -16.94 -1.37
CA ALA A 318 -17.91 -16.57 0.05
C ALA A 318 -16.78 -15.64 0.48
N GLY A 319 -15.60 -15.73 -0.15
CA GLY A 319 -14.47 -14.83 0.12
C GLY A 319 -14.76 -13.38 -0.31
N LEU A 320 -15.32 -13.21 -1.50
CA LEU A 320 -15.76 -11.91 -2.01
C LEU A 320 -16.85 -11.30 -1.13
N HIS A 321 -17.83 -12.10 -0.69
CA HIS A 321 -18.90 -11.61 0.18
C HIS A 321 -18.36 -11.10 1.50
N ARG A 322 -17.53 -11.90 2.19
CA ARG A 322 -16.85 -11.48 3.42
C ARG A 322 -16.03 -10.21 3.23
N TRP A 323 -15.28 -10.13 2.12
CA TRP A 323 -14.52 -8.94 1.78
C TRP A 323 -15.42 -7.70 1.68
N LEU A 324 -16.50 -7.78 0.90
CA LEU A 324 -17.42 -6.65 0.70
C LEU A 324 -18.15 -6.26 1.99
N ASP A 325 -18.52 -7.22 2.84
CA ASP A 325 -19.10 -6.94 4.16
C ASP A 325 -18.13 -6.16 5.04
N MET A 326 -16.91 -6.66 5.22
CA MET A 326 -15.90 -5.97 6.02
C MET A 326 -15.55 -4.60 5.41
N ALA A 327 -15.47 -4.50 4.08
CA ALA A 327 -15.19 -3.25 3.40
C ALA A 327 -16.33 -2.21 3.54
N GLY A 328 -17.58 -2.65 3.62
CA GLY A 328 -18.74 -1.81 3.92
C GLY A 328 -18.76 -1.29 5.36
N GLU A 329 -18.35 -2.12 6.32
CA GLU A 329 -18.35 -1.77 7.74
C GLU A 329 -17.13 -0.94 8.17
N ARG A 330 -15.94 -1.32 7.69
CA ARG A 330 -14.66 -0.88 8.25
C ARG A 330 -13.98 0.22 7.44
N ILE A 331 -14.20 0.28 6.12
CA ILE A 331 -13.49 1.22 5.26
C ILE A 331 -14.30 2.51 5.11
N ALA A 332 -13.75 3.63 5.59
CA ALA A 332 -14.28 4.95 5.28
C ALA A 332 -13.85 5.40 3.86
N PHE A 333 -14.78 5.98 3.10
CA PHE A 333 -14.46 6.57 1.80
C PHE A 333 -13.55 7.81 1.93
N GLN A 334 -12.73 8.04 0.91
CA GLN A 334 -11.79 9.16 0.83
C GLN A 334 -11.94 9.83 -0.55
N GLY A 335 -12.52 11.03 -0.61
CA GLY A 335 -12.86 11.68 -1.88
C GLY A 335 -14.10 11.05 -2.52
N LEU A 336 -14.05 10.78 -3.83
CA LEU A 336 -15.13 10.03 -4.49
C LEU A 336 -15.27 8.64 -3.85
N PRO A 337 -16.50 8.19 -3.51
CA PRO A 337 -16.74 6.85 -3.05
C PRO A 337 -16.21 5.85 -4.08
N ALA A 338 -15.43 4.90 -3.60
CA ALA A 338 -14.74 3.92 -4.42
C ALA A 338 -14.65 2.59 -3.68
N ARG A 339 -14.43 1.52 -4.44
CA ARG A 339 -14.27 0.16 -3.92
C ARG A 339 -13.12 -0.54 -4.61
N ILE A 340 -12.35 -1.28 -3.82
CA ILE A 340 -11.41 -2.30 -4.29
C ILE A 340 -12.09 -3.67 -4.16
N CYS A 341 -12.00 -4.52 -5.19
CA CYS A 341 -12.47 -5.90 -5.13
C CYS A 341 -11.64 -6.78 -6.06
N TRP A 342 -10.83 -7.68 -5.52
CA TRP A 342 -9.96 -8.54 -6.30
C TRP A 342 -10.77 -9.62 -7.01
N ILE A 343 -10.87 -9.50 -8.34
CA ILE A 343 -11.54 -10.44 -9.23
C ILE A 343 -10.67 -10.77 -10.45
N GLY A 344 -10.92 -11.95 -11.02
CA GLY A 344 -10.06 -12.61 -12.00
C GLY A 344 -10.42 -12.35 -13.47
N LEU A 345 -9.68 -13.05 -14.34
CA LEU A 345 -10.04 -13.17 -15.75
C LEU A 345 -11.46 -13.77 -15.86
N GLY A 346 -12.27 -13.24 -16.77
CA GLY A 346 -13.68 -13.61 -16.90
C GLY A 346 -14.59 -12.79 -16.00
N ASP A 347 -14.26 -12.63 -14.72
CA ASP A 347 -15.14 -11.91 -13.79
C ASP A 347 -15.11 -10.39 -13.98
N ARG A 348 -13.95 -9.82 -14.35
CA ARG A 348 -13.81 -8.38 -14.59
C ARG A 348 -14.75 -7.83 -15.65
N HIS A 349 -14.87 -8.48 -16.80
CA HIS A 349 -15.75 -7.99 -17.87
C HIS A 349 -17.23 -8.16 -17.51
N ARG A 350 -17.59 -9.24 -16.79
CA ARG A 350 -18.96 -9.45 -16.28
C ARG A 350 -19.36 -8.34 -15.32
N ALA A 351 -18.48 -7.99 -14.37
CA ALA A 351 -18.71 -6.89 -13.45
C ALA A 351 -18.81 -5.54 -14.18
N GLY A 352 -17.91 -5.28 -15.15
CA GLY A 352 -17.94 -4.05 -15.94
C GLY A 352 -19.22 -3.87 -16.76
N LEU A 353 -19.68 -4.92 -17.44
CA LEU A 353 -20.96 -4.90 -18.18
C LEU A 353 -22.15 -4.69 -17.25
N MET A 354 -22.16 -5.37 -16.10
CA MET A 354 -23.20 -5.20 -15.09
C MET A 354 -23.25 -3.75 -14.58
N PHE A 355 -22.11 -3.15 -14.22
CA PHE A 355 -22.08 -1.75 -13.78
C PHE A 355 -22.56 -0.80 -14.88
N ASN A 356 -22.17 -1.03 -16.14
CA ASN A 356 -22.63 -0.21 -17.25
C ASN A 356 -24.15 -0.32 -17.46
N GLU A 357 -24.74 -1.51 -17.30
CA GLU A 357 -26.18 -1.70 -17.37
C GLU A 357 -26.92 -1.03 -16.20
N MET A 358 -26.35 -1.07 -15.00
CA MET A 358 -26.90 -0.35 -13.84
C MET A 358 -26.87 1.18 -14.02
N VAL A 359 -25.88 1.72 -14.74
CA VAL A 359 -25.88 3.14 -15.14
C VAL A 359 -26.96 3.41 -16.19
N ALA A 360 -27.06 2.56 -17.22
CA ALA A 360 -28.04 2.73 -18.30
C ALA A 360 -29.49 2.62 -17.81
N SER A 361 -29.77 1.79 -16.81
CA SER A 361 -31.09 1.62 -16.21
C SER A 361 -31.46 2.71 -15.19
N GLY A 362 -30.49 3.51 -14.75
CA GLY A 362 -30.65 4.50 -13.68
C GLY A 362 -30.64 3.91 -12.27
N GLU A 363 -30.28 2.62 -12.09
CA GLU A 363 -30.03 2.05 -10.76
C GLU A 363 -28.88 2.78 -10.07
N LEU A 364 -27.81 3.10 -10.81
CA LEU A 364 -26.74 4.00 -10.38
C LEU A 364 -27.02 5.43 -10.81
N SER A 365 -26.68 6.38 -9.95
CA SER A 365 -26.98 7.80 -10.16
C SER A 365 -26.16 8.46 -11.28
N GLY A 366 -25.08 7.82 -11.72
CA GLY A 366 -24.28 8.27 -12.85
C GLY A 366 -23.09 7.36 -13.16
N PRO A 367 -22.20 7.77 -14.08
CA PRO A 367 -21.12 6.92 -14.57
C PRO A 367 -20.13 6.50 -13.48
N ILE A 368 -19.60 5.29 -13.64
CA ILE A 368 -18.56 4.69 -12.81
C ILE A 368 -17.26 4.59 -13.61
N VAL A 369 -16.12 4.96 -13.00
CA VAL A 369 -14.79 4.67 -13.55
C VAL A 369 -14.32 3.32 -13.02
N ILE A 370 -13.74 2.49 -13.88
CA ILE A 370 -13.15 1.18 -13.56
C ILE A 370 -11.65 1.22 -13.85
N GLY A 371 -10.82 0.61 -13.00
CA GLY A 371 -9.37 0.49 -13.22
C GLY A 371 -8.67 -0.53 -12.34
#